data_AF-A3XHI5-F1
#
_entry.id   AF-A3XHI5-F1
#
_cell.length_a   1.000
_cell.length_b   1.000
_cell.length_c   1.000
_cell.angle_alpha   90.00
_cell.angle_beta   90.00
_cell.angle_gamma   90.00
#
_symmetry.space_group_name_H-M   'P 1'
#
loop_
_entity.id
_entity.type
_entity.pdbx_description
1 polymer ?
#
loop_
_entity_poly.entity_id
_entity_poly.type
_entity_poly.pdbx_seq_one_letter_code
_entity_poly.pdbx_strand_id
1 'polypeptide(L)'
;MPSTKLTLAFYNLENLFDTLKDPNILDADFTPHGGLKWNHERYTQKLNGLAKTIAQVGKAETGQAPALIGVAEVENKKVLNDLLQTEALHTMNYDFIHHNSPDERGIDTALLYDKNRFEVLESRSYSLHLQTAQGVRDFTRDILYVEGKLAGVPVFVLVNHWPSRGEGVAISEPKRIAAAERNREIIQDIQARDPEARILIMGDFNDDPQSIAVRDHLVSTDFYNPMVFLLTRYAGSLNHRGDWYLFDQIILSPNWMKAYDNPLEYEKSAIYNPEYLKEQEGKYRGNPLRTYAGDKYLGGLSDHFPVYTIFKLED
;
A
#
# COMPACT_ATOMS: atom_id res chain seq x y z
N MET A 1 11.42 -17.18 22.23
CA MET A 1 11.85 -17.83 20.97
C MET A 1 11.74 -16.78 19.87
N PRO A 2 12.65 -16.75 18.88
CA PRO A 2 12.44 -15.92 17.70
C PRO A 2 11.06 -16.25 17.10
N SER A 3 10.34 -15.24 16.63
CA SER A 3 9.04 -15.47 15.99
C SER A 3 9.28 -16.26 14.72
N THR A 4 8.58 -17.38 14.56
CA THR A 4 8.64 -18.22 13.36
C THR A 4 7.78 -17.68 12.22
N LYS A 5 7.25 -16.46 12.37
CA LYS A 5 6.33 -15.84 11.41
C LYS A 5 6.64 -14.38 11.17
N LEU A 6 6.39 -13.93 9.95
CA LEU A 6 6.52 -12.55 9.52
C LEU A 6 5.21 -12.06 8.93
N THR A 7 4.91 -10.77 9.16
CA THR A 7 3.81 -10.07 8.51
C THR A 7 4.38 -9.14 7.44
N LEU A 8 3.84 -9.20 6.22
CA LEU A 8 4.05 -8.21 5.17
C LEU A 8 2.71 -7.55 4.87
N ALA A 9 2.65 -6.22 4.87
CA ALA A 9 1.40 -5.47 4.81
C ALA A 9 1.39 -4.40 3.73
N PHE A 10 0.20 -3.92 3.38
CA PHE A 10 0.00 -2.71 2.60
C PHE A 10 -1.08 -1.83 3.24
N TYR A 11 -0.89 -0.51 3.19
CA TYR A 11 -1.87 0.45 3.70
C TYR A 11 -1.86 1.79 2.95
N ASN A 12 -2.97 2.14 2.29
CA ASN A 12 -3.19 3.50 1.80
C ASN A 12 -3.44 4.46 2.99
N LEU A 13 -2.64 5.53 3.11
CA LEU A 13 -2.67 6.44 4.26
C LEU A 13 -3.67 7.61 4.09
N GLU A 14 -4.44 7.65 3.00
CA GLU A 14 -5.43 8.68 2.66
C GLU A 14 -4.84 10.10 2.75
N ASN A 15 -4.03 10.50 1.77
CA ASN A 15 -3.47 11.85 1.68
C ASN A 15 -2.71 12.28 2.96
N LEU A 16 -1.64 11.57 3.30
CA LEU A 16 -0.76 11.96 4.40
C LEU A 16 0.13 13.12 3.95
N PHE A 17 -0.42 14.32 4.01
CA PHE A 17 0.27 15.60 3.85
C PHE A 17 0.73 16.16 5.20
N ASP A 18 1.83 16.89 5.20
CA ASP A 18 2.19 17.80 6.26
C ASP A 18 1.29 19.05 6.23
N THR A 19 1.69 20.14 6.87
CA THR A 19 0.83 21.33 7.04
C THR A 19 1.40 22.58 6.36
N LEU A 20 2.48 22.40 5.61
CA LEU A 20 3.21 23.44 4.90
C LEU A 20 2.81 23.36 3.43
N LYS A 21 2.65 24.52 2.80
CA LYS A 21 2.36 24.59 1.37
C LYS A 21 3.63 24.41 0.56
N ASP A 22 3.64 23.46 -0.36
CA ASP A 22 4.63 23.34 -1.42
C ASP A 22 4.10 23.99 -2.72
N PRO A 23 4.82 24.96 -3.30
CA PRO A 23 4.38 25.63 -4.52
C PRO A 23 4.39 24.75 -5.78
N ASN A 24 4.96 23.53 -5.74
CA ASN A 24 5.16 22.66 -6.90
C ASN A 24 4.12 21.54 -7.01
N ILE A 25 3.27 21.35 -6.00
CA ILE A 25 2.25 20.29 -5.96
C ILE A 25 0.88 20.86 -5.54
N LEU A 26 -0.17 20.06 -5.72
CA LEU A 26 -1.55 20.44 -5.41
C LEU A 26 -1.95 20.09 -3.96
N ASP A 27 -1.30 20.74 -2.99
CA ASP A 27 -1.48 20.46 -1.55
C ASP A 27 -2.21 21.58 -0.77
N ALA A 28 -2.61 22.68 -1.43
CA ALA A 28 -3.02 23.90 -0.76
C ALA A 28 -4.20 23.73 0.22
N ASP A 29 -5.06 22.75 -0.03
CA ASP A 29 -6.17 22.39 0.86
C ASP A 29 -5.72 21.75 2.17
N PHE A 30 -4.56 21.08 2.17
CA PHE A 30 -3.91 20.46 3.33
C PHE A 30 -3.02 21.45 4.09
N THR A 31 -3.52 22.68 4.29
CA THR A 31 -2.86 23.69 5.12
C THR A 31 -3.82 24.25 6.17
N PRO A 32 -3.33 24.91 7.24
CA PRO A 32 -4.18 25.47 8.29
C PRO A 32 -5.20 26.50 7.75
N HIS A 33 -4.87 27.13 6.62
CA HIS A 33 -5.70 28.12 5.94
C HIS A 33 -6.38 27.60 4.67
N GLY A 34 -6.12 26.33 4.29
CA GLY A 34 -6.71 25.67 3.13
C GLY A 34 -8.16 25.25 3.34
N GLY A 35 -8.81 24.73 2.28
CA GLY A 35 -10.22 24.33 2.31
C GLY A 35 -10.54 23.28 3.38
N LEU A 36 -9.59 22.38 3.65
CA LEU A 36 -9.76 21.33 4.65
C LEU A 36 -9.35 21.76 6.07
N LYS A 37 -8.77 22.95 6.25
CA LYS A 37 -8.24 23.46 7.53
C LYS A 37 -7.32 22.44 8.21
N TRP A 38 -6.43 21.82 7.43
CA TRP A 38 -5.51 20.80 7.91
C TRP A 38 -4.42 21.45 8.78
N ASN A 39 -4.47 21.22 10.09
CA ASN A 39 -3.60 21.87 11.05
C ASN A 39 -2.75 20.86 11.81
N HIS A 40 -1.81 21.36 12.62
CA HIS A 40 -0.87 20.52 13.37
C HIS A 40 -1.57 19.50 14.28
N GLU A 41 -2.72 19.85 14.88
CA GLU A 41 -3.49 18.94 15.73
C GLU A 41 -4.02 17.75 14.94
N ARG A 42 -4.67 18.00 13.79
CA ARG A 42 -5.22 16.95 12.91
C ARG A 42 -4.13 16.07 12.33
N TYR A 43 -3.04 16.69 11.86
CA TYR A 43 -1.86 15.99 11.38
C TYR A 43 -1.28 15.06 12.45
N THR A 44 -1.07 15.57 13.67
CA THR A 44 -0.56 14.78 14.81
C THR A 44 -1.49 13.63 15.18
N GLN A 45 -2.81 13.87 15.21
CA GLN A 45 -3.81 12.82 15.47
C GLN A 45 -3.74 11.73 14.41
N LYS A 46 -3.65 12.11 13.13
CA LYS A 46 -3.53 11.17 12.02
C LYS A 46 -2.25 10.35 12.12
N LEU A 47 -1.09 10.98 12.33
CA LEU A 47 0.19 10.27 12.53
C LEU A 47 0.10 9.24 13.66
N ASN A 48 -0.39 9.63 14.83
CA ASN A 48 -0.48 8.73 15.98
C ASN A 48 -1.41 7.53 15.71
N GLY A 49 -2.54 7.77 15.04
CA GLY A 49 -3.46 6.70 14.68
C GLY A 49 -2.91 5.75 13.62
N LEU A 50 -2.29 6.29 12.57
CA LEU A 50 -1.62 5.48 11.54
C LEU A 50 -0.50 4.65 12.15
N ALA A 51 0.38 5.26 12.95
CA ALA A 51 1.47 4.58 13.62
C ALA A 51 0.99 3.43 14.54
N LYS A 52 -0.06 3.69 15.34
CA LYS A 52 -0.70 2.66 16.15
C LYS A 52 -1.24 1.52 15.29
N THR A 53 -1.84 1.83 14.15
CA THR A 53 -2.37 0.83 13.21
C THR A 53 -1.23 -0.04 12.68
N ILE A 54 -0.19 0.58 12.12
CA ILE A 54 0.99 -0.10 11.57
C ILE A 54 1.63 -1.04 12.61
N ALA A 55 1.78 -0.58 13.86
CA ALA A 55 2.34 -1.35 14.96
C ALA A 55 1.51 -2.61 15.34
N GLN A 56 0.26 -2.73 14.87
CA GLN A 56 -0.68 -3.78 15.27
C GLN A 56 -1.08 -4.73 14.14
N VAL A 57 -0.89 -4.37 12.87
CA VAL A 57 -1.23 -5.23 11.73
C VAL A 57 -0.47 -6.57 11.83
N GLY A 58 -1.21 -7.68 11.82
CA GLY A 58 -0.68 -9.04 11.92
C GLY A 58 0.01 -9.39 13.26
N LYS A 59 -0.05 -8.51 14.25
CA LYS A 59 0.59 -8.71 15.57
C LYS A 59 -0.06 -9.82 16.38
N ALA A 60 -1.37 -10.02 16.22
CA ALA A 60 -2.09 -11.10 16.91
C ALA A 60 -1.58 -12.49 16.48
N GLU A 61 -1.07 -12.61 15.25
CA GLU A 61 -0.58 -13.86 14.69
C GLU A 61 0.92 -14.08 14.84
N THR A 62 1.71 -13.01 14.80
CA THR A 62 3.18 -13.09 14.78
C THR A 62 3.83 -12.61 16.08
N GLY A 63 3.06 -11.95 16.96
CA GLY A 63 3.57 -11.26 18.14
C GLY A 63 4.35 -9.98 17.83
N GLN A 64 4.50 -9.61 16.55
CA GLN A 64 5.35 -8.50 16.09
C GLN A 64 4.61 -7.60 15.10
N ALA A 65 5.09 -6.36 14.95
CA ALA A 65 4.65 -5.47 13.87
C ALA A 65 5.18 -5.98 12.50
N PRO A 66 4.61 -5.53 11.37
CA PRO A 66 5.00 -5.99 10.03
C PRO A 66 6.49 -5.84 9.72
N ALA A 67 7.13 -6.87 9.18
CA ALA A 67 8.52 -6.75 8.73
C ALA A 67 8.65 -5.74 7.57
N LEU A 68 7.66 -5.72 6.68
CA LEU A 68 7.50 -4.75 5.61
C LEU A 68 6.07 -4.20 5.63
N ILE A 69 5.93 -2.91 5.33
CA ILE A 69 4.64 -2.30 5.01
C ILE A 69 4.80 -1.34 3.83
N GLY A 70 4.18 -1.68 2.70
CA GLY A 70 3.99 -0.75 1.60
C GLY A 70 2.92 0.26 1.96
N VAL A 71 3.12 1.51 1.57
CA VAL A 71 2.16 2.59 1.81
C VAL A 71 1.95 3.40 0.55
N ALA A 72 0.76 4.00 0.44
CA ALA A 72 0.40 4.93 -0.63
C ALA A 72 -0.19 6.21 -0.04
N GLU A 73 -0.28 7.22 -0.90
CA GLU A 73 -0.74 8.56 -0.56
C GLU A 73 0.14 9.29 0.48
N VAL A 74 1.46 9.16 0.32
CA VAL A 74 2.46 9.83 1.14
C VAL A 74 2.96 11.07 0.43
N GLU A 75 2.92 12.25 1.06
CA GLU A 75 3.39 13.46 0.40
C GLU A 75 4.91 13.48 0.18
N ASN A 76 5.68 13.20 1.23
CA ASN A 76 7.12 13.39 1.20
C ASN A 76 7.86 12.62 2.31
N LYS A 77 9.19 12.72 2.32
CA LYS A 77 10.03 12.08 3.35
C LYS A 77 9.82 12.67 4.75
N LYS A 78 9.37 13.92 4.88
CA LYS A 78 9.15 14.54 6.19
C LYS A 78 7.98 13.86 6.90
N VAL A 79 6.87 13.62 6.21
CA VAL A 79 5.71 12.94 6.83
C VAL A 79 6.04 11.51 7.27
N LEU A 80 6.90 10.80 6.53
CA LEU A 80 7.37 9.47 6.92
C LEU A 80 8.29 9.51 8.14
N ASN A 81 9.20 10.49 8.21
CA ASN A 81 10.02 10.69 9.39
C ASN A 81 9.14 11.00 10.61
N ASP A 82 8.19 11.93 10.49
CA ASP A 82 7.28 12.28 11.57
C ASP A 82 6.46 11.06 12.03
N LEU A 83 6.00 10.22 11.09
CA LEU A 83 5.30 8.97 11.37
C LEU A 83 6.16 8.00 12.19
N LEU A 84 7.42 7.78 11.79
CA LEU A 84 8.33 6.89 12.51
C LEU A 84 8.73 7.43 13.90
N GLN A 85 8.68 8.75 14.12
CA GLN A 85 8.98 9.37 15.43
C GLN A 85 7.80 9.35 16.42
N THR A 86 6.64 8.83 16.03
CA THR A 86 5.48 8.70 16.95
C THR A 86 5.73 7.68 18.07
N GLU A 87 4.97 7.80 19.16
CA GLU A 87 5.10 6.91 20.33
C GLU A 87 5.02 5.42 19.96
N ALA A 88 4.13 5.04 19.04
CA ALA A 88 3.93 3.65 18.65
C ALA A 88 5.06 3.05 17.80
N LEU A 89 5.86 3.88 17.10
CA LEU A 89 6.88 3.41 16.16
C LEU A 89 8.32 3.79 16.54
N HIS A 90 8.55 4.85 17.33
CA HIS A 90 9.92 5.36 17.58
C HIS A 90 10.85 4.38 18.31
N THR A 91 10.30 3.43 19.07
CA THR A 91 11.07 2.35 19.71
C THR A 91 11.28 1.15 18.81
N MET A 92 10.57 1.09 17.69
CA MET A 92 10.74 0.06 16.67
C MET A 92 11.84 0.48 15.71
N ASN A 93 12.66 -0.47 15.27
CA ASN A 93 13.80 -0.19 14.39
C ASN A 93 13.38 -0.08 12.92
N TYR A 94 12.37 0.74 12.63
CA TYR A 94 11.91 0.97 11.25
C TYR A 94 12.75 2.02 10.54
N ASP A 95 12.80 1.87 9.23
CA ASP A 95 13.31 2.84 8.28
C ASP A 95 12.39 2.81 7.04
N PHE A 96 12.64 3.68 6.06
CA PHE A 96 11.79 3.74 4.87
C PHE A 96 12.54 3.99 3.57
N ILE A 97 11.93 3.53 2.47
CA ILE A 97 12.32 3.84 1.10
C ILE A 97 11.21 4.68 0.47
N HIS A 98 11.58 5.86 -0.05
CA HIS A 98 10.66 6.81 -0.68
C HIS A 98 11.37 7.60 -1.77
N HIS A 99 10.74 7.71 -2.93
CA HIS A 99 11.13 8.57 -4.04
C HIS A 99 9.95 9.40 -4.49
N ASN A 100 10.20 10.66 -4.83
CA ASN A 100 9.16 11.52 -5.38
C ASN A 100 8.80 11.07 -6.80
N SER A 101 7.50 11.00 -7.09
CA SER A 101 6.98 10.71 -8.43
C SER A 101 6.52 11.99 -9.14
N PRO A 102 6.21 11.91 -10.45
CA PRO A 102 5.70 13.04 -11.21
C PRO A 102 4.24 13.43 -10.90
N ASP A 103 3.56 12.75 -9.97
CA ASP A 103 2.15 13.01 -9.65
C ASP A 103 1.94 14.46 -9.18
N GLU A 104 0.99 15.15 -9.80
CA GLU A 104 0.75 16.58 -9.55
C GLU A 104 0.18 16.87 -8.15
N ARG A 105 -0.47 15.90 -7.51
CA ARG A 105 -0.89 16.03 -6.11
C ARG A 105 0.29 15.88 -5.15
N GLY A 106 1.44 15.39 -5.64
CA GLY A 106 2.63 15.18 -4.84
C GLY A 106 2.48 14.02 -3.88
N ILE A 107 1.71 12.98 -4.24
CA ILE A 107 1.55 11.80 -3.40
C ILE A 107 2.23 10.57 -4.00
N ASP A 108 2.98 9.87 -3.17
CA ASP A 108 3.86 8.78 -3.56
C ASP A 108 3.54 7.48 -2.84
N THR A 109 4.17 6.42 -3.34
CA THR A 109 4.30 5.14 -2.63
C THR A 109 5.60 5.09 -1.86
N ALA A 110 5.59 4.41 -0.71
CA ALA A 110 6.79 4.13 0.06
C ALA A 110 6.80 2.70 0.60
N LEU A 111 7.95 2.25 1.08
CA LEU A 111 8.09 0.99 1.81
C LEU A 111 8.70 1.29 3.19
N LEU A 112 7.96 1.07 4.27
CA LEU A 112 8.54 1.04 5.62
C LEU A 112 8.99 -0.40 5.93
N TYR A 113 10.14 -0.53 6.57
CA TYR A 113 10.73 -1.84 6.85
C TYR A 113 11.42 -1.87 8.21
N ASP A 114 11.31 -3.00 8.91
CA ASP A 114 12.07 -3.26 10.13
C ASP A 114 13.50 -3.66 9.78
N LYS A 115 14.48 -2.82 10.13
CA LYS A 115 15.90 -3.01 9.82
C LYS A 115 16.51 -4.29 10.42
N ASN A 116 15.87 -4.86 11.45
CA ASN A 116 16.33 -6.14 12.01
C ASN A 116 15.93 -7.34 11.16
N ARG A 117 14.93 -7.17 10.29
CA ARG A 117 14.32 -8.25 9.50
C ARG A 117 14.45 -8.03 8.00
N PHE A 118 14.80 -6.82 7.56
CA PHE A 118 14.99 -6.50 6.15
C PHE A 118 16.26 -5.68 5.90
N GLU A 119 17.11 -6.20 5.02
CA GLU A 119 18.28 -5.51 4.49
C GLU A 119 17.95 -4.98 3.09
N VAL A 120 18.08 -3.68 2.87
CA VAL A 120 17.89 -3.07 1.54
C VAL A 120 19.18 -3.23 0.73
N LEU A 121 19.06 -3.76 -0.49
CA LEU A 121 20.18 -3.89 -1.42
C LEU A 121 20.11 -2.83 -2.53
N GLU A 122 18.93 -2.63 -3.10
CA GLU A 122 18.70 -1.64 -4.15
C GLU A 122 17.26 -1.08 -4.05
N SER A 123 17.09 0.18 -4.44
CA SER A 123 15.76 0.72 -4.72
C SER A 123 15.79 1.69 -5.90
N ARG A 124 14.69 1.73 -6.67
CA ARG A 124 14.48 2.68 -7.77
C ARG A 124 12.99 2.85 -8.05
N SER A 125 12.64 3.90 -8.78
CA SER A 125 11.27 4.12 -9.24
C SER A 125 11.16 3.88 -10.73
N TYR A 126 10.08 3.23 -11.14
CA TYR A 126 9.73 3.02 -12.53
C TYR A 126 8.55 3.90 -12.89
N SER A 127 8.79 4.88 -13.76
CA SER A 127 7.71 5.76 -14.20
C SER A 127 6.70 5.04 -15.09
N LEU A 128 5.45 5.44 -14.89
CA LEU A 128 4.32 5.00 -15.70
C LEU A 128 3.96 6.11 -16.69
N HIS A 129 4.12 5.82 -17.98
CA HIS A 129 3.87 6.78 -19.05
C HIS A 129 2.45 6.61 -19.60
N LEU A 130 1.51 7.39 -19.07
CA LEU A 130 0.12 7.37 -19.49
C LEU A 130 -0.21 8.56 -20.39
N GLN A 131 -1.31 8.42 -21.13
CA GLN A 131 -1.91 9.48 -21.93
C GLN A 131 -3.39 9.64 -21.57
N THR A 132 -3.88 10.88 -21.63
CA THR A 132 -5.30 11.20 -21.58
C THR A 132 -5.99 10.76 -22.87
N ALA A 133 -7.32 10.79 -22.90
CA ALA A 133 -8.10 10.53 -24.12
C ALA A 133 -7.76 11.49 -25.27
N GLN A 134 -7.20 12.67 -24.95
CA GLN A 134 -6.75 13.67 -25.91
C GLN A 134 -5.28 13.50 -26.32
N GLY A 135 -4.60 12.44 -25.87
CA GLY A 135 -3.20 12.15 -26.19
C GLY A 135 -2.18 12.99 -25.41
N VAL A 136 -2.62 13.70 -24.37
CA VAL A 136 -1.72 14.50 -23.52
C VAL A 136 -1.12 13.60 -22.45
N ARG A 137 0.16 13.82 -22.09
CA ARG A 137 0.79 13.06 -21.01
C ARG A 137 0.02 13.23 -19.70
N ASP A 138 -0.37 12.11 -19.12
CA ASP A 138 -1.03 12.03 -17.82
C ASP A 138 0.03 11.67 -16.78
N PHE A 139 0.32 12.60 -15.87
CA PHE A 139 1.33 12.40 -14.83
C PHE A 139 0.70 11.67 -13.66
N THR A 140 1.33 10.57 -13.25
CA THR A 140 0.81 9.66 -12.23
C THR A 140 1.97 9.15 -11.37
N ARG A 141 1.61 8.43 -10.32
CA ARG A 141 2.54 7.76 -9.41
C ARG A 141 3.41 6.76 -10.14
N ASP A 142 4.66 6.72 -9.73
CA ASP A 142 5.63 5.70 -10.15
C ASP A 142 5.40 4.39 -9.39
N ILE A 143 5.98 3.31 -9.90
CA ILE A 143 6.07 2.02 -9.20
C ILE A 143 7.39 2.00 -8.43
N LEU A 144 7.33 1.85 -7.11
CA LEU A 144 8.53 1.70 -6.29
C LEU A 144 9.03 0.25 -6.37
N TYR A 145 10.26 0.07 -6.85
CA TYR A 145 10.99 -1.20 -6.82
C TYR A 145 11.99 -1.21 -5.67
N VAL A 146 12.02 -2.32 -4.93
CA VAL A 146 13.01 -2.59 -3.89
C VAL A 146 13.52 -4.02 -4.02
N GLU A 147 14.84 -4.16 -4.03
CA GLU A 147 15.54 -5.44 -3.88
C GLU A 147 16.13 -5.48 -2.47
N GLY A 148 15.94 -6.60 -1.77
CA GLY A 148 16.45 -6.74 -0.41
C GLY A 148 16.50 -8.18 0.08
N LYS A 149 16.91 -8.36 1.34
CA LYS A 149 16.86 -9.66 2.02
C LYS A 149 15.90 -9.60 3.20
N LEU A 150 14.82 -10.36 3.12
CA LEU A 150 13.86 -10.56 4.20
C LEU A 150 14.24 -11.79 5.02
N ALA A 151 14.62 -11.60 6.28
CA ALA A 151 15.18 -12.63 7.14
C ALA A 151 16.34 -13.41 6.46
N GLY A 152 17.19 -12.70 5.71
CA GLY A 152 18.31 -13.28 4.96
C GLY A 152 17.96 -13.87 3.59
N VAL A 153 16.67 -14.01 3.26
CA VAL A 153 16.20 -14.53 1.97
C VAL A 153 16.03 -13.39 0.95
N PRO A 154 16.63 -13.46 -0.25
CA PRO A 154 16.42 -12.47 -1.30
C PRO A 154 14.96 -12.35 -1.71
N VAL A 155 14.45 -11.11 -1.77
CA VAL A 155 13.09 -10.78 -2.20
C VAL A 155 13.09 -9.49 -3.02
N PHE A 156 12.10 -9.38 -3.90
CA PHE A 156 11.84 -8.21 -4.72
C PHE A 156 10.45 -7.67 -4.39
N VAL A 157 10.34 -6.38 -4.13
CA VAL A 157 9.09 -5.73 -3.73
C VAL A 157 8.72 -4.64 -4.74
N LEU A 158 7.50 -4.69 -5.25
CA LEU A 158 6.90 -3.65 -6.08
C LEU A 158 5.75 -3.01 -5.31
N VAL A 159 5.83 -1.71 -5.00
CA VAL A 159 4.75 -0.95 -4.35
C VAL A 159 4.06 -0.06 -5.38
N ASN A 160 2.73 -0.16 -5.43
CA ASN A 160 1.90 0.41 -6.48
C ASN A 160 0.82 1.36 -5.92
N HIS A 161 0.51 2.41 -6.67
CA HIS A 161 -0.72 3.19 -6.51
C HIS A 161 -1.27 3.60 -7.89
N TRP A 162 -2.17 2.77 -8.42
CA TRP A 162 -2.63 2.87 -9.81
C TRP A 162 -3.60 4.04 -10.04
N PRO A 163 -3.81 4.46 -11.30
CA PRO A 163 -4.80 5.48 -11.66
C PRO A 163 -6.19 5.16 -11.13
N SER A 164 -6.83 6.17 -10.53
CA SER A 164 -8.14 6.00 -9.90
C SER A 164 -9.26 5.80 -10.91
N ARG A 165 -10.43 5.36 -10.42
CA ARG A 165 -11.65 5.22 -11.22
C ARG A 165 -12.42 6.53 -11.40
N GLY A 166 -11.83 7.69 -11.07
CA GLY A 166 -12.53 8.98 -10.99
C GLY A 166 -13.20 9.44 -12.29
N GLU A 167 -12.59 9.14 -13.44
CA GLU A 167 -13.15 9.43 -14.77
C GLU A 167 -14.20 8.39 -15.22
N GLY A 168 -14.51 7.40 -14.40
CA GLY A 168 -15.32 6.23 -14.73
C GLY A 168 -14.47 5.03 -15.15
N VAL A 169 -15.00 3.83 -14.92
CA VAL A 169 -14.26 2.57 -15.13
C VAL A 169 -13.83 2.40 -16.59
N ALA A 170 -14.72 2.62 -17.54
CA ALA A 170 -14.44 2.44 -18.97
C ALA A 170 -13.31 3.34 -19.50
N ILE A 171 -13.15 4.54 -18.94
CA ILE A 171 -12.11 5.49 -19.34
C ILE A 171 -10.79 5.18 -18.64
N SER A 172 -10.84 4.75 -17.38
CA SER A 172 -9.66 4.53 -16.55
C SER A 172 -9.06 3.12 -16.65
N GLU A 173 -9.82 2.11 -17.11
CA GLU A 173 -9.34 0.73 -17.24
C GLU A 173 -8.10 0.58 -18.15
N PRO A 174 -8.02 1.20 -19.34
CA PRO A 174 -6.81 1.14 -20.16
C PRO A 174 -5.55 1.65 -19.45
N LYS A 175 -5.70 2.68 -18.59
CA LYS A 175 -4.59 3.22 -17.79
C LYS A 175 -4.10 2.22 -16.74
N ARG A 176 -5.02 1.46 -16.12
CA ARG A 176 -4.68 0.39 -15.17
C ARG A 176 -4.09 -0.84 -15.88
N ILE A 177 -4.55 -1.16 -17.08
CA ILE A 177 -3.91 -2.20 -17.93
C ILE A 177 -2.47 -1.82 -18.24
N ALA A 178 -2.20 -0.56 -18.64
CA ALA A 178 -0.83 -0.09 -18.86
C ALA A 178 0.03 -0.17 -17.58
N ALA A 179 -0.54 0.12 -16.40
CA ALA A 179 0.13 -0.05 -15.11
C ALA A 179 0.47 -1.53 -14.82
N ALA A 180 -0.44 -2.45 -15.15
CA ALA A 180 -0.22 -3.89 -15.05
C ALA A 180 0.91 -4.35 -15.98
N GLU A 181 0.90 -3.92 -17.24
CA GLU A 181 1.93 -4.22 -18.23
C GLU A 181 3.29 -3.69 -17.79
N ARG A 182 3.35 -2.48 -17.21
CA ARG A 182 4.59 -1.93 -16.66
C ARG A 182 5.13 -2.77 -15.50
N ASN A 183 4.27 -3.30 -14.63
CA ASN A 183 4.70 -4.27 -13.62
C ASN A 183 5.24 -5.55 -14.27
N ARG A 184 4.60 -6.06 -15.34
CA ARG A 184 5.07 -7.26 -16.06
C ARG A 184 6.45 -7.09 -16.68
N GLU A 185 6.75 -5.91 -17.23
CA GLU A 185 8.10 -5.59 -17.73
C GLU A 185 9.15 -5.70 -16.61
N ILE A 186 8.87 -5.11 -15.44
CA ILE A 186 9.78 -5.17 -14.28
C ILE A 186 9.94 -6.62 -13.79
N ILE A 187 8.85 -7.38 -13.75
CA ILE A 187 8.85 -8.80 -13.38
C ILE A 187 9.71 -9.63 -14.33
N GLN A 188 9.59 -9.41 -15.64
CA GLN A 188 10.40 -10.09 -16.65
C GLN A 188 11.90 -9.80 -16.44
N ASP A 189 12.26 -8.54 -16.17
CA ASP A 189 13.66 -8.15 -15.87
C ASP A 189 14.20 -8.80 -14.59
N ILE A 190 13.35 -9.00 -13.57
CA ILE A 190 13.72 -9.74 -12.36
C ILE A 190 13.93 -11.22 -12.70
N GLN A 191 12.95 -11.86 -13.33
CA GLN A 191 12.97 -13.29 -13.62
C GLN A 191 14.05 -13.69 -14.62
N ALA A 192 14.45 -12.78 -15.52
CA ALA A 192 15.58 -13.00 -16.42
C ALA A 192 16.92 -13.09 -15.67
N ARG A 193 17.05 -12.43 -14.51
CA ARG A 193 18.24 -12.49 -13.64
C ARG A 193 18.16 -13.62 -12.62
N ASP A 194 16.96 -13.85 -12.07
CA ASP A 194 16.69 -14.86 -11.06
C ASP A 194 15.33 -15.54 -11.35
N PRO A 195 15.33 -16.70 -12.04
CA PRO A 195 14.11 -17.46 -12.31
C PRO A 195 13.35 -17.89 -11.05
N GLU A 196 14.04 -18.01 -9.91
CA GLU A 196 13.47 -18.46 -8.64
C GLU A 196 13.14 -17.28 -7.71
N ALA A 197 13.08 -16.05 -8.26
CA ALA A 197 12.82 -14.83 -7.53
C ALA A 197 11.50 -14.88 -6.73
N ARG A 198 11.59 -14.48 -5.45
CA ARG A 198 10.43 -14.17 -4.61
C ARG A 198 10.02 -12.72 -4.86
N ILE A 199 8.98 -12.54 -5.66
CA ILE A 199 8.46 -11.23 -6.03
C ILE A 199 7.17 -11.00 -5.24
N LEU A 200 7.09 -9.85 -4.59
CA LEU A 200 5.98 -9.37 -3.78
C LEU A 200 5.46 -8.08 -4.41
N ILE A 201 4.25 -8.11 -4.94
CA ILE A 201 3.62 -6.93 -5.54
C ILE A 201 2.53 -6.49 -4.58
N MET A 202 2.59 -5.26 -4.09
CA MET A 202 1.59 -4.73 -3.18
C MET A 202 1.17 -3.33 -3.60
N GLY A 203 -0.02 -2.91 -3.22
CA GLY A 203 -0.48 -1.59 -3.63
C GLY A 203 -1.96 -1.38 -3.51
N ASP A 204 -2.34 -0.13 -3.75
CA ASP A 204 -3.69 0.26 -4.11
C ASP A 204 -3.77 0.20 -5.64
N PHE A 205 -4.40 -0.85 -6.15
CA PHE A 205 -4.54 -1.09 -7.58
C PHE A 205 -5.70 -0.28 -8.19
N ASN A 206 -6.49 0.42 -7.39
CA ASN A 206 -7.75 1.05 -7.83
C ASN A 206 -8.66 0.09 -8.63
N ASP A 207 -8.49 -1.22 -8.42
CA ASP A 207 -9.20 -2.28 -9.10
C ASP A 207 -9.29 -3.52 -8.22
N ASP A 208 -10.33 -4.33 -8.41
CA ASP A 208 -10.55 -5.54 -7.62
C ASP A 208 -9.67 -6.71 -8.12
N PRO A 209 -9.43 -7.75 -7.30
CA PRO A 209 -8.64 -8.91 -7.71
C PRO A 209 -9.15 -9.61 -8.98
N GLN A 210 -10.45 -9.47 -9.29
CA GLN A 210 -11.10 -10.11 -10.43
C GLN A 210 -11.16 -9.23 -11.69
N SER A 211 -10.79 -7.95 -11.58
CA SER A 211 -10.82 -7.02 -12.70
C SER A 211 -9.77 -7.36 -13.76
N ILE A 212 -10.03 -7.01 -15.02
CA ILE A 212 -9.19 -7.38 -16.17
C ILE A 212 -7.73 -6.97 -15.96
N ALA A 213 -7.47 -5.72 -15.54
CA ALA A 213 -6.11 -5.23 -15.33
C ALA A 213 -5.32 -6.06 -14.30
N VAL A 214 -5.97 -6.50 -13.22
CA VAL A 214 -5.31 -7.32 -12.18
C VAL A 214 -5.26 -8.78 -12.59
N ARG A 215 -6.41 -9.39 -12.89
CA ARG A 215 -6.55 -10.83 -13.17
C ARG A 215 -5.82 -11.24 -14.45
N ASP A 216 -6.06 -10.53 -15.55
CA ASP A 216 -5.66 -10.99 -16.88
C ASP A 216 -4.27 -10.46 -17.27
N HIS A 217 -3.93 -9.23 -16.88
CA HIS A 217 -2.67 -8.59 -17.27
C HIS A 217 -1.56 -8.70 -16.22
N LEU A 218 -1.86 -8.50 -14.93
CA LEU A 218 -0.83 -8.55 -13.88
C LEU A 218 -0.58 -9.96 -13.36
N VAL A 219 -1.63 -10.57 -12.78
CA VAL A 219 -1.56 -11.89 -12.14
C VAL A 219 -1.42 -12.98 -13.20
N SER A 220 -2.23 -12.89 -14.26
CA SER A 220 -2.24 -13.82 -15.38
C SER A 220 -2.31 -15.27 -14.88
N THR A 221 -1.51 -16.17 -15.45
CA THR A 221 -1.47 -17.59 -15.08
C THR A 221 -0.32 -17.96 -14.15
N ASP A 222 0.60 -17.04 -13.88
CA ASP A 222 1.91 -17.32 -13.27
C ASP A 222 2.15 -16.62 -11.93
N PHE A 223 1.23 -15.79 -11.45
CA PHE A 223 1.24 -15.25 -10.09
C PHE A 223 0.02 -15.71 -9.29
N TYR A 224 0.14 -15.62 -7.97
CA TYR A 224 -0.92 -15.95 -7.05
C TYR A 224 -1.41 -14.70 -6.33
N ASN A 225 -2.71 -14.44 -6.40
CA ASN A 225 -3.36 -13.37 -5.68
C ASN A 225 -4.24 -13.94 -4.54
N PRO A 226 -3.71 -14.04 -3.30
CA PRO A 226 -4.48 -14.56 -2.17
C PRO A 226 -5.68 -13.68 -1.79
N MET A 227 -5.74 -12.45 -2.26
CA MET A 227 -6.77 -11.47 -1.91
C MET A 227 -8.12 -11.77 -2.58
N VAL A 228 -8.15 -12.59 -3.64
CA VAL A 228 -9.37 -12.90 -4.40
C VAL A 228 -10.51 -13.45 -3.53
N PHE A 229 -10.17 -14.11 -2.42
CA PHE A 229 -11.14 -14.72 -1.50
C PHE A 229 -11.56 -13.80 -0.34
N LEU A 230 -10.95 -12.62 -0.19
CA LEU A 230 -11.24 -11.70 0.91
C LEU A 230 -12.34 -10.70 0.56
N LEU A 231 -12.56 -10.42 -0.72
CA LEU A 231 -13.65 -9.58 -1.18
C LEU A 231 -14.97 -10.34 -1.09
N THR A 232 -15.92 -9.80 -0.34
CA THR A 232 -17.28 -10.34 -0.24
C THR A 232 -18.29 -9.21 -0.37
N ARG A 233 -19.58 -9.55 -0.46
CA ARG A 233 -20.67 -8.56 -0.40
C ARG A 233 -20.65 -7.70 0.87
N TYR A 234 -19.98 -8.14 1.93
CA TYR A 234 -20.01 -7.52 3.25
C TYR A 234 -18.66 -7.02 3.75
N ALA A 235 -17.58 -7.25 3.00
CA ALA A 235 -16.23 -6.90 3.41
C ALA A 235 -15.32 -6.70 2.19
N GLY A 236 -14.44 -5.73 2.30
CA GLY A 236 -13.39 -5.38 1.36
C GLY A 236 -12.41 -4.44 2.06
N SER A 237 -11.42 -3.90 1.34
CA SER A 237 -10.52 -2.91 1.90
C SER A 237 -11.14 -1.51 1.91
N LEU A 238 -12.09 -1.21 1.03
CA LEU A 238 -12.80 0.07 1.02
C LEU A 238 -14.28 -0.10 0.64
N ASN A 239 -15.09 0.91 0.99
CA ASN A 239 -16.49 0.96 0.62
C ASN A 239 -16.81 2.27 -0.13
N HIS A 240 -17.43 2.15 -1.30
CA HIS A 240 -17.91 3.28 -2.07
C HIS A 240 -19.39 3.10 -2.41
N ARG A 241 -20.23 4.04 -1.95
CA ARG A 241 -21.68 4.07 -2.20
C ARG A 241 -22.42 2.78 -1.82
N GLY A 242 -21.91 2.05 -0.82
CA GLY A 242 -22.52 0.82 -0.31
C GLY A 242 -21.90 -0.45 -0.87
N ASP A 243 -21.10 -0.36 -1.93
CA ASP A 243 -20.38 -1.50 -2.51
C ASP A 243 -18.99 -1.61 -1.91
N TRP A 244 -18.61 -2.84 -1.54
CA TRP A 244 -17.27 -3.18 -1.08
C TRP A 244 -16.36 -3.46 -2.26
N TYR A 245 -15.12 -2.97 -2.15
CA TYR A 245 -14.05 -3.19 -3.11
C TYR A 245 -12.79 -3.65 -2.38
N LEU A 246 -11.89 -4.29 -3.10
CA LEU A 246 -10.60 -4.76 -2.57
C LEU A 246 -9.46 -4.25 -3.47
N PHE A 247 -9.26 -2.94 -3.47
CA PHE A 247 -8.21 -2.31 -4.27
C PHE A 247 -6.83 -2.52 -3.67
N ASP A 248 -6.75 -2.60 -2.35
CA ASP A 248 -5.53 -2.90 -1.59
C ASP A 248 -5.23 -4.39 -1.70
N GLN A 249 -4.13 -4.74 -2.35
CA GLN A 249 -3.80 -6.15 -2.62
C GLN A 249 -2.33 -6.45 -2.39
N ILE A 250 -2.04 -7.73 -2.14
CA ILE A 250 -0.68 -8.29 -2.08
C ILE A 250 -0.70 -9.55 -2.96
N ILE A 251 0.15 -9.58 -3.98
CA ILE A 251 0.24 -10.60 -5.02
C ILE A 251 1.66 -11.19 -4.97
N LEU A 252 1.76 -12.51 -5.15
CA LEU A 252 2.94 -13.30 -4.87
C LEU A 252 3.39 -14.08 -6.11
N SER A 253 4.70 -14.14 -6.37
CA SER A 253 5.23 -15.13 -7.30
C SER A 253 5.09 -16.57 -6.76
N PRO A 254 5.17 -17.61 -7.60
CA PRO A 254 5.00 -19.00 -7.17
C PRO A 254 6.01 -19.45 -6.09
N ASN A 255 7.18 -18.80 -6.03
CA ASN A 255 8.27 -19.13 -5.13
C ASN A 255 7.95 -18.94 -3.64
N TRP A 256 6.85 -18.25 -3.32
CA TRP A 256 6.34 -18.13 -1.94
C TRP A 256 5.52 -19.35 -1.49
N MET A 257 5.06 -20.21 -2.42
CA MET A 257 4.20 -21.37 -2.14
C MET A 257 4.89 -22.71 -2.47
N LYS A 258 6.22 -22.73 -2.54
CA LYS A 258 6.97 -23.98 -2.70
C LYS A 258 6.70 -24.92 -1.54
N ALA A 259 6.48 -26.20 -1.86
CA ALA A 259 6.20 -27.24 -0.88
C ALA A 259 7.46 -27.77 -0.15
N TYR A 260 8.65 -27.50 -0.71
CA TYR A 260 9.93 -27.93 -0.18
C TYR A 260 10.95 -26.80 -0.36
N ASP A 261 11.96 -26.74 0.52
CA ASP A 261 13.03 -25.74 0.51
C ASP A 261 12.48 -24.30 0.45
N ASN A 262 11.51 -24.00 1.33
CA ASN A 262 10.81 -22.73 1.31
C ASN A 262 11.02 -21.93 2.60
N PRO A 263 12.15 -21.20 2.73
CA PRO A 263 12.46 -20.43 3.93
C PRO A 263 11.46 -19.30 4.24
N LEU A 264 10.55 -18.98 3.31
CA LEU A 264 9.46 -18.02 3.48
C LEU A 264 8.17 -18.57 2.87
N GLU A 265 7.49 -19.43 3.62
CA GLU A 265 6.25 -20.08 3.20
C GLU A 265 5.03 -19.17 3.43
N TYR A 266 4.25 -18.90 2.38
CA TYR A 266 2.95 -18.25 2.51
C TYR A 266 2.01 -19.06 3.42
N GLU A 267 1.42 -18.40 4.43
CA GLU A 267 0.45 -19.04 5.33
C GLU A 267 -0.98 -18.55 5.07
N LYS A 268 -1.20 -17.23 5.11
CA LYS A 268 -2.53 -16.64 4.92
C LYS A 268 -2.48 -15.15 4.59
N SER A 269 -3.57 -14.63 4.01
CA SER A 269 -3.83 -13.19 3.90
C SER A 269 -5.12 -12.80 4.60
N ALA A 270 -5.21 -11.54 5.04
CA ALA A 270 -6.39 -11.00 5.70
C ALA A 270 -6.47 -9.46 5.56
N ILE A 271 -7.67 -8.93 5.81
CA ILE A 271 -7.94 -7.50 5.92
C ILE A 271 -7.91 -7.14 7.41
N TYR A 272 -7.11 -6.16 7.80
CA TYR A 272 -7.02 -5.67 9.18
C TYR A 272 -8.07 -4.58 9.41
N ASN A 273 -9.18 -4.93 10.05
CA ASN A 273 -10.32 -4.04 10.26
C ASN A 273 -10.80 -4.02 11.73
N PRO A 274 -9.97 -3.61 12.70
CA PRO A 274 -10.41 -3.44 14.09
C PRO A 274 -11.44 -2.31 14.21
N GLU A 275 -12.21 -2.30 15.31
CA GLU A 275 -13.30 -1.33 15.50
C GLU A 275 -12.84 0.13 15.43
N TYR A 276 -11.65 0.47 15.93
CA TYR A 276 -11.17 1.86 15.89
C TYR A 276 -10.87 2.39 14.48
N LEU A 277 -10.81 1.52 13.46
CA LEU A 277 -10.70 1.93 12.04
C LEU A 277 -12.07 2.09 11.37
N LYS A 278 -13.17 1.82 12.07
CA LYS A 278 -14.52 1.81 11.49
C LYS A 278 -15.34 3.01 11.93
N GLU A 279 -16.20 3.49 11.02
CA GLU A 279 -17.33 4.32 11.41
C GLU A 279 -18.21 3.54 12.41
N GLN A 280 -18.44 4.12 13.58
CA GLN A 280 -19.13 3.44 14.69
C GLN A 280 -20.66 3.57 14.61
N GLU A 281 -21.15 4.63 13.98
CA GLU A 281 -22.56 5.02 14.01
C GLU A 281 -23.07 5.46 12.64
N GLY A 282 -24.39 5.58 12.52
CA GLY A 282 -25.04 6.07 11.31
C GLY A 282 -25.04 5.08 10.14
N LYS A 283 -25.40 5.59 8.95
CA LYS A 283 -25.61 4.77 7.74
C LYS A 283 -24.34 4.15 7.15
N TYR A 284 -23.16 4.62 7.56
CA TYR A 284 -21.87 4.13 7.09
C TYR A 284 -21.17 3.26 8.13
N ARG A 285 -21.88 2.87 9.21
CA ARG A 285 -21.33 2.02 10.27
C ARG A 285 -20.65 0.78 9.69
N GLY A 286 -19.41 0.54 10.10
CA GLY A 286 -18.58 -0.57 9.63
C GLY A 286 -17.67 -0.24 8.45
N ASN A 287 -17.88 0.88 7.75
CA ASN A 287 -16.97 1.36 6.72
C ASN A 287 -15.66 1.86 7.33
N PRO A 288 -14.55 1.87 6.56
CA PRO A 288 -13.34 2.57 6.98
C PRO A 288 -13.64 4.02 7.38
N LEU A 289 -13.14 4.41 8.55
CA LEU A 289 -13.27 5.75 9.08
C LEU A 289 -12.26 6.65 8.35
N ARG A 290 -12.76 7.31 7.30
CA ARG A 290 -12.04 8.30 6.47
C ARG A 290 -11.72 9.58 7.24
N THR A 291 -10.66 10.28 6.86
CA THR A 291 -10.27 11.55 7.47
C THR A 291 -11.30 12.65 7.19
N TYR A 292 -11.79 12.73 5.94
CA TYR A 292 -12.76 13.74 5.51
C TYR A 292 -13.94 13.16 4.73
N ALA A 293 -15.12 13.76 4.91
CA ALA A 293 -16.28 13.55 4.05
C ALA A 293 -16.65 14.88 3.38
N GLY A 294 -16.15 15.10 2.15
CA GLY A 294 -16.15 16.44 1.56
C GLY A 294 -15.19 17.34 2.34
N ASP A 295 -15.66 18.51 2.77
CA ASP A 295 -14.92 19.45 3.61
C ASP A 295 -15.05 19.15 5.13
N LYS A 296 -15.92 18.21 5.50
CA LYS A 296 -16.16 17.86 6.89
C LYS A 296 -15.09 16.91 7.42
N TYR A 297 -14.30 17.37 8.39
CA TYR A 297 -13.37 16.54 9.14
C TYR A 297 -14.11 15.52 10.01
N LEU A 298 -13.79 14.24 9.85
CA LEU A 298 -14.35 13.14 10.64
C LEU A 298 -13.34 12.59 11.68
N GLY A 299 -12.05 12.90 11.53
CA GLY A 299 -11.01 12.40 12.44
C GLY A 299 -10.59 10.96 12.20
N GLY A 300 -10.96 10.40 11.05
CA GLY A 300 -10.52 9.09 10.62
C GLY A 300 -9.11 9.02 10.09
N LEU A 301 -8.61 7.81 9.93
CA LEU A 301 -7.23 7.54 9.56
C LEU A 301 -7.06 7.28 8.07
N SER A 302 -7.97 6.52 7.49
CA SER A 302 -7.97 6.14 6.07
C SER A 302 -9.37 5.72 5.65
N ASP A 303 -9.73 5.98 4.40
CA ASP A 303 -10.90 5.37 3.76
C ASP A 303 -10.63 3.94 3.27
N HIS A 304 -9.46 3.39 3.60
CA HIS A 304 -9.04 2.01 3.36
C HIS A 304 -8.76 1.28 4.68
N PHE A 305 -8.95 -0.04 4.69
CA PHE A 305 -8.39 -0.95 5.68
C PHE A 305 -7.05 -1.52 5.18
N PRO A 306 -6.02 -1.65 6.05
CA PRO A 306 -4.80 -2.34 5.68
C PRO A 306 -5.07 -3.80 5.29
N VAL A 307 -4.29 -4.31 4.33
CA VAL A 307 -4.24 -5.75 4.01
C VAL A 307 -2.88 -6.30 4.41
N TYR A 308 -2.84 -7.57 4.79
CA TYR A 308 -1.60 -8.21 5.20
C TYR A 308 -1.55 -9.69 4.85
N THR A 309 -0.33 -10.19 4.76
CA THR A 309 -0.01 -11.60 4.53
C THR A 309 0.96 -12.07 5.60
N ILE A 310 0.72 -13.27 6.12
CA ILE A 310 1.57 -13.95 7.09
C ILE A 310 2.40 -15.00 6.35
N PHE A 311 3.68 -15.04 6.66
CA PHE A 311 4.63 -16.04 6.18
C PHE A 311 5.23 -16.78 7.36
N LYS A 312 5.50 -18.08 7.19
CA LYS A 312 6.31 -18.86 8.13
C LYS A 312 7.77 -18.85 7.68
N LEU A 313 8.65 -18.80 8.66
CA LEU A 313 10.07 -19.04 8.50
C LEU A 313 10.30 -20.54 8.75
N GLU A 314 10.88 -21.24 7.77
CA GLU A 314 11.44 -22.56 8.01
C GLU A 314 12.81 -22.42 8.68
N ASP A 315 13.09 -23.30 9.65
CA ASP A 315 14.36 -23.38 10.38
C ASP A 315 15.49 -23.96 9.52
#